data_AF-A0A940G6I2-F1
#
_entry.id   AF-A0A940G6I2-F1
#
_cell.length_a   1.000
_cell.length_b   1.000
_cell.length_c   1.000
_cell.angle_alpha   90.00
_cell.angle_beta   90.00
_cell.angle_gamma   90.00
#
_symmetry.space_group_name_H-M   'P 1'
#
loop_
_entity.id
_entity.type
_entity.pdbx_description
1 polymer ?
#
loop_
_entity_poly.entity_id
_entity_poly.type
_entity_poly.pdbx_seq_one_letter_code
_entity_poly.pdbx_strand_id
1 'polypeptide(L)' 'QNVTLISDTLGTGVKLRVSTHGLRSVEHNGGLDNWLLKTSDDKLSLKVRRLKREIVKKQAIAAAA' A
#
# COMPACT_ATOMS: atom_id res chain seq x y z
N GLN A 1 -9.90 7.32 10.04
CA GLN A 1 -9.99 8.46 9.11
C GLN A 1 -10.01 8.02 7.66
N ASN A 2 -10.64 8.80 6.79
CA ASN A 2 -10.44 8.68 5.34
C ASN A 2 -9.17 9.47 4.99
N VAL A 3 -8.16 8.80 4.45
CA VAL A 3 -6.90 9.41 4.05
C VAL A 3 -6.59 9.03 2.60
N THR A 4 -5.91 9.92 1.90
CA THR A 4 -5.34 9.62 0.59
C THR A 4 -3.86 9.38 0.81
N LEU A 5 -3.41 8.18 0.47
CA LEU A 5 -2.00 7.80 0.55
C LEU A 5 -1.47 7.71 -0.87
N ILE A 6 -0.33 8.33 -1.14
CA ILE A 6 0.34 8.26 -2.43
C ILE A 6 1.14 6.95 -2.46
N SER A 7 0.99 6.19 -3.54
CA SER A 7 1.82 5.03 -3.85
C SER A 7 2.91 5.47 -4.82
N ASP A 8 4.17 5.32 -4.44
CA ASP A 8 5.32 5.69 -5.27
C ASP A 8 5.46 4.72 -6.46
N THR A 9 5.19 3.43 -6.25
CA THR A 9 5.23 2.43 -7.32
C THR A 9 4.14 2.59 -8.37
N LEU A 10 2.98 3.12 -7.99
CA LEU A 10 1.88 3.39 -8.93
C LEU A 10 1.85 4.85 -9.40
N GLY A 11 2.60 5.75 -8.77
CA GLY A 11 2.53 7.20 -9.00
C GLY A 11 1.12 7.79 -8.77
N THR A 12 0.26 7.09 -8.03
CA THR A 12 -1.17 7.41 -7.92
C THR A 12 -1.61 7.50 -6.47
N GLY A 13 -2.48 8.46 -6.16
CA GLY A 13 -3.10 8.61 -4.84
C GLY A 13 -4.24 7.62 -4.62
N VAL A 14 -4.12 6.77 -3.60
CA VAL A 14 -5.12 5.78 -3.23
C VAL A 14 -5.92 6.27 -2.01
N LYS A 15 -7.23 6.46 -2.19
CA LYS A 15 -8.13 6.84 -1.10
C LYS A 15 -8.57 5.61 -0.31
N LEU A 16 -8.21 5.59 0.97
CA LEU A 16 -8.43 4.46 1.89
C LEU A 16 -9.04 4.97 3.20
N ARG A 17 -9.91 4.14 3.79
CA ARG A 17 -10.33 4.34 5.18
C ARG A 17 -9.35 3.59 6.07
N VAL A 18 -8.57 4.34 6.84
CA VAL A 18 -7.47 3.81 7.68
C VAL A 18 -7.72 4.18 9.14
N SER A 19 -7.45 3.25 10.06
CA SER A 19 -7.47 3.54 11.49
C SER A 19 -6.23 4.36 11.89
N THR A 20 -6.25 5.00 13.06
CA THR A 20 -5.10 5.75 13.58
C THR A 20 -3.85 4.87 13.70
N HIS A 21 -4.05 3.60 14.07
CA HIS A 21 -2.97 2.62 14.16
C HIS A 21 -2.42 2.21 12.78
N GLY A 22 -3.30 2.08 11.79
CA GLY A 22 -2.90 1.82 10.41
C GLY A 22 -2.08 2.96 9.83
N LEU A 23 -2.49 4.21 10.08
CA LEU A 23 -1.75 5.39 9.61
C LEU A 23 -0.33 5.44 10.20
N ARG A 24 -0.20 5.26 11.53
CA ARG A 24 1.11 5.18 12.19
C ARG A 24 1.97 4.03 11.65
N SER A 25 1.35 2.91 11.28
CA SER A 25 2.07 1.78 10.69
C SER A 25 2.59 2.10 9.30
N VAL A 26 1.80 2.81 8.47
CA VAL A 26 2.24 3.28 7.15
C VAL A 26 3.42 4.23 7.28
N GLU A 27 3.34 5.22 8.19
CA GLU A 27 4.43 6.16 8.44
C GLU A 27 5.69 5.47 8.96
N HIS A 28 5.54 4.55 9.93
CA HIS A 28 6.67 3.81 10.50
C HIS A 28 7.35 2.88 9.47
N ASN A 29 6.58 2.34 8.52
CA ASN A 29 7.13 1.54 7.43
C ASN A 29 7.66 2.40 6.27
N GLY A 30 7.58 3.73 6.35
CA GLY A 30 8.12 4.63 5.34
C GLY A 30 7.31 4.64 4.03
N GLY A 31 5.99 4.42 4.10
CA GLY A 31 5.10 4.54 2.94
C GLY A 31 4.07 3.43 2.81
N LEU A 32 3.08 3.65 1.93
CA LEU A 32 1.98 2.71 1.70
C LEU A 32 2.50 1.39 1.11
N ASP A 33 3.38 1.48 0.11
CA ASP A 33 3.84 0.32 -0.63
C ASP A 33 4.66 -0.61 0.26
N ASN A 34 5.59 -0.07 1.04
CA ASN A 34 6.40 -0.85 1.97
C ASN A 34 5.55 -1.49 3.08
N TRP A 35 4.57 -0.74 3.60
CA TRP A 35 3.62 -1.29 4.56
C TRP A 35 2.79 -2.44 3.97
N LEU A 36 2.34 -2.32 2.73
CA LEU A 36 1.58 -3.37 2.03
C LEU A 36 2.40 -4.62 1.78
N LEU A 37 3.68 -4.48 1.43
CA LEU A 37 4.60 -5.60 1.24
C LEU A 37 4.82 -6.40 2.54
N LYS A 38 4.91 -5.70 3.68
CA LYS A 38 5.13 -6.33 4.99
C LYS A 38 3.87 -6.84 5.67
N THR A 39 2.70 -6.32 5.30
CA THR A 39 1.43 -6.66 5.96
C THR A 39 0.81 -7.93 5.37
N SER A 40 0.36 -8.84 6.23
CA SER A 40 -0.37 -10.05 5.81
C SER A 40 -1.71 -9.72 5.17
N ASP A 41 -2.10 -10.51 4.17
CA ASP A 41 -3.32 -10.31 3.42
C ASP A 41 -4.57 -10.43 4.30
N ASP A 42 -4.53 -11.24 5.36
CA ASP A 42 -5.65 -11.40 6.32
C ASP A 42 -6.10 -10.08 6.95
N LYS A 43 -5.16 -9.15 7.14
CA LYS A 43 -5.42 -7.82 7.71
C LYS A 43 -5.85 -6.80 6.66
N LEU A 44 -5.78 -7.15 5.37
CA LEU A 44 -6.10 -6.28 4.25
C LEU A 44 -7.49 -6.57 3.71
N SER A 45 -8.25 -5.52 3.42
CA SER A 45 -9.51 -5.64 2.69
C SER A 45 -9.27 -6.05 1.24
N LEU A 46 -10.30 -6.60 0.58
CA LEU A 46 -10.19 -7.07 -0.81
C LEU A 46 -9.64 -6.00 -1.77
N LYS A 47 -10.04 -4.74 -1.61
CA LYS A 47 -9.53 -3.61 -2.40
C LYS A 47 -8.03 -3.42 -2.22
N VAL A 48 -7.56 -3.51 -0.97
CA VAL A 48 -6.15 -3.31 -0.63
C VAL A 48 -5.30 -4.50 -1.05
N ARG A 49 -5.82 -5.73 -0.97
CA ARG A 49 -5.16 -6.93 -1.51
C ARG A 49 -4.97 -6.86 -3.03
N ARG A 50 -5.95 -6.29 -3.75
CA ARG A 50 -5.81 -6.04 -5.20
C ARG A 50 -4.70 -5.03 -5.47
N LEU A 51 -4.71 -3.91 -4.74
CA LEU A 51 -3.68 -2.88 -4.84
C LEU A 51 -2.28 -3.45 -4.56
N LYS A 52 -2.12 -4.25 -3.51
CA LYS A 52 -0.86 -4.93 -3.17
C LYS A 52 -0.37 -5.79 -4.34
N ARG A 53 -1.25 -6.55 -4.98
CA ARG A 53 -0.89 -7.35 -6.17
C ARG A 53 -0.46 -6.48 -7.34
N GLU A 54 -1.14 -5.36 -7.58
CA GLU A 54 -0.75 -4.42 -8.63
C GLU A 54 0.61 -3.79 -8.36
N ILE A 55 0.87 -3.38 -7.11
CA ILE A 55 2.17 -2.87 -6.65
C ILE A 55 3.25 -3.92 -6.88
N VAL A 56 3.10 -5.14 -6.37
CA VAL A 56 4.09 -6.21 -6.55
C VAL A 56 4.35 -6.48 -8.03
N LYS A 57 3.31 -6.52 -8.87
CA LYS A 57 3.45 -6.72 -10.32
C LYS A 57 4.21 -5.56 -10.97
N LYS A 58 3.89 -4.31 -10.63
CA LYS A 58 4.56 -3.11 -11.15
C LYS A 58 6.00 -3.01 -10.67
N GLN A 59 6.26 -3.35 -9.42
CA GLN A 59 7.59 -3.36 -8.82
C GLN A 59 8.48 -4.42 -9.46
N ALA A 60 7.93 -5.61 -9.77
CA ALA A 60 8.63 -6.64 -10.52
C ALA A 60 8.97 -6.19 -11.96
N ILE A 61 8.06 -5.46 -12.62
CA ILE A 61 8.33 -4.88 -13.95
C ILE A 61 9.39 -3.78 -13.84
N ALA A 62 9.31 -2.90 -12.85
CA ALA A 62 10.24 -1.79 -12.66
C ALA A 62 11.65 -2.27 -12.26
N ALA A 63 11.78 -3.39 -11.57
CA ALA A 63 13.08 -3.98 -11.22
C ALA A 63 13.71 -4.79 -12.38
N ALA A 64 12.93 -5.13 -13.42
CA ALA A 64 13.38 -5.89 -14.58
C ALA A 64 13.74 -5.00 -15.80
N ALA A 65 13.60 -3.68 -15.68
CA ALA A 65 13.95 -2.68 -16.68
C ALA A 65 15.20 -1.92 -16.25
#